data_AF-A0A8S3HLJ2-F1
#
_entry.id   AF-A0A8S3HLJ2-F1
#
_cell.length_a   1.000
_cell.length_b   1.000
_cell.length_c   1.000
_cell.angle_alpha   90.00
_cell.angle_beta   90.00
_cell.angle_gamma   90.00
#
_symmetry.space_group_name_H-M   'P 1'
#
loop_
_entity.id
_entity.type
_entity.pdbx_description
1 polymer ?
#
loop_
_entity_poly.entity_id
_entity_poly.type
_entity_poly.pdbx_seq_one_letter_code
_entity_poly.pdbx_strand_id
1 'polypeptide(L)'
;WYHLSAAKYRQETEDRNCPMESLFYYYLTKTPDARVLDDIRKDLARSFPDHEMFRDDGCGQNSLNDVLRAYAIHDPDVGYCQAQAPIAAILLMHLPPEQAFWVFVQINEEYVKGYFSDGLTAIKEDALATEILIKRVSPKGYHLLVCILFYPMIILHGFTLVL
;
A
#
# COMPACT_ATOMS: atom_id res chain seq x y z
N TRP A 1 7.49 -9.32 9.55
CA TRP A 1 7.68 -8.05 8.82
C TRP A 1 7.91 -6.86 9.74
N TYR A 2 7.11 -6.67 10.78
CA TYR A 2 7.25 -5.60 11.77
C TYR A 2 8.68 -5.29 12.28
N HIS A 3 9.50 -6.31 12.55
CA HIS A 3 10.90 -6.11 12.94
C HIS A 3 11.84 -5.88 11.75
N LEU A 4 11.60 -6.53 10.61
CA LEU A 4 12.50 -6.51 9.45
C LEU A 4 12.40 -5.20 8.67
N SER A 5 11.23 -4.56 8.66
CA SER A 5 11.00 -3.28 8.00
C SER A 5 11.40 -2.07 8.85
N ALA A 6 12.03 -2.28 10.02
CA ALA A 6 12.27 -1.26 11.04
C ALA A 6 11.00 -0.54 11.57
N ALA A 7 9.79 -1.06 11.26
CA ALA A 7 8.52 -0.50 11.72
C ALA A 7 8.43 -0.42 13.25
N LYS A 8 8.90 -1.46 13.95
CA LYS A 8 8.96 -1.46 15.41
C LYS A 8 9.73 -0.27 15.98
N TYR A 9 10.93 -0.03 15.45
CA TYR A 9 11.80 1.04 15.93
C TYR A 9 11.17 2.42 15.66
N ARG A 10 10.56 2.59 14.49
CA ARG A 10 9.84 3.82 14.13
C ARG A 10 8.65 4.07 15.05
N GLN A 11 7.82 3.04 15.27
CA GLN A 11 6.71 3.09 16.22
C GLN A 11 7.17 3.57 17.61
N GLU A 12 8.14 2.88 18.22
CA GLU A 12 8.66 3.22 19.55
C GLU A 12 9.28 4.62 19.64
N THR A 13 9.70 5.19 18.51
CA THR A 13 10.26 6.53 18.43
C THR A 13 9.18 7.59 18.31
N GLU A 14 8.20 7.38 17.43
CA GLU A 14 7.15 8.35 17.17
C GLU A 14 6.05 8.35 18.26
N ASP A 15 5.67 7.18 18.76
CA ASP A 15 4.69 7.04 19.85
C ASP A 15 5.17 7.71 21.15
N ARG A 16 6.48 7.87 21.32
CA ARG A 16 7.09 8.51 22.49
C ARG A 16 6.65 9.97 22.70
N ASN A 17 6.26 10.63 21.62
CA ASN A 17 5.78 12.01 21.63
C ASN A 17 4.25 12.09 21.48
N CYS A 18 3.55 10.95 21.46
CA CYS A 18 2.12 10.88 21.25
C CYS A 18 1.36 11.15 22.55
N PRO A 19 0.33 12.03 22.53
CA PRO A 19 -0.50 12.29 23.71
C PRO A 19 -1.37 11.10 24.12
N MET A 20 -1.54 10.08 23.27
CA MET A 20 -2.43 8.94 23.48
C MET A 20 -1.68 7.61 23.57
N GLU A 21 -0.36 7.65 23.84
CA GLU A 21 0.56 6.49 23.86
C GLU A 21 0.74 5.76 22.51
N SER A 22 -0.20 5.91 21.58
CA SER A 22 -0.18 5.32 20.24
C SER A 22 -0.67 6.33 19.20
N LEU A 23 0.18 6.64 18.23
CA LEU A 23 -0.19 7.51 17.11
C LEU A 23 -1.26 6.88 16.23
N PHE A 24 -1.25 5.55 16.09
CA PHE A 24 -2.28 4.86 15.32
C PHE A 24 -3.68 5.17 15.86
N TYR A 25 -3.89 4.99 17.18
CA TYR A 25 -5.17 5.31 17.79
C TYR A 25 -5.46 6.82 17.81
N TYR A 26 -4.44 7.66 17.97
CA TYR A 26 -4.59 9.11 17.84
C TYR A 26 -5.10 9.51 16.44
N TYR A 27 -4.56 8.93 15.36
CA TYR A 27 -5.00 9.21 14.00
C TYR A 27 -6.44 8.75 13.74
N LEU A 28 -6.89 7.67 14.36
CA LEU A 28 -8.28 7.22 14.26
C LEU A 28 -9.28 8.19 14.89
N THR A 29 -8.84 9.06 15.80
CA THR A 29 -9.68 10.17 16.33
C THR A 29 -9.88 11.30 15.32
N LYS A 30 -9.09 11.33 14.25
CA LYS A 30 -9.16 12.33 13.17
C LYS A 30 -10.03 11.80 12.04
N THR A 31 -10.52 12.73 11.23
CA THR A 31 -11.37 12.42 10.07
C THR A 31 -10.65 12.88 8.81
N PRO A 32 -10.28 11.95 7.90
CA PRO A 32 -9.74 12.31 6.59
C PRO A 32 -10.76 13.09 5.75
N ASP A 33 -10.30 13.68 4.65
CA ASP A 33 -11.20 14.33 3.71
C ASP A 33 -12.28 13.37 3.19
N ALA A 34 -13.48 13.89 2.98
CA ALA A 34 -14.64 13.10 2.57
C ALA A 34 -14.40 12.33 1.26
N ARG A 35 -13.59 12.88 0.35
CA ARG A 35 -13.20 12.22 -0.89
C ARG A 35 -12.35 10.97 -0.62
N VAL A 36 -11.35 11.09 0.25
CA VAL A 36 -10.49 9.96 0.65
C VAL A 36 -11.32 8.86 1.31
N LEU A 37 -12.27 9.24 2.17
CA LEU A 37 -13.17 8.27 2.81
C LEU A 37 -14.04 7.51 1.80
N ASP A 38 -14.59 8.19 0.78
CA ASP A 38 -15.39 7.53 -0.24
C ASP A 38 -14.54 6.61 -1.13
N ASP A 39 -13.30 7.00 -1.44
CA ASP A 39 -12.37 6.17 -2.22
C ASP A 39 -11.93 4.92 -1.43
N ILE A 40 -11.60 5.05 -0.14
CA ILE A 40 -11.34 3.90 0.75
C ILE A 40 -12.56 2.98 0.79
N ARG A 41 -13.77 3.51 0.97
CA ARG A 41 -14.99 2.71 1.06
C ARG A 41 -15.26 1.88 -0.20
N LYS A 42 -15.00 2.45 -1.39
CA LYS A 42 -15.13 1.71 -2.66
C LYS A 42 -14.13 0.55 -2.73
N ASP A 43 -12.94 0.74 -2.18
CA ASP A 43 -11.87 -0.25 -2.26
C ASP A 43 -12.03 -1.39 -1.27
N LEU A 44 -12.53 -1.08 -0.07
CA LEU A 44 -12.90 -2.08 0.92
C LEU A 44 -13.78 -3.20 0.33
N ALA A 45 -14.79 -2.84 -0.47
CA ALA A 45 -15.69 -3.82 -1.08
C ALA A 45 -15.05 -4.71 -2.16
N ARG A 46 -13.89 -4.32 -2.71
CA ARG A 46 -13.20 -5.05 -3.79
C ARG A 46 -11.85 -5.65 -3.38
N SER A 47 -11.32 -5.32 -2.20
CA SER A 47 -10.07 -5.86 -1.69
C SER A 47 -10.28 -7.25 -1.09
N PHE A 48 -9.92 -8.28 -1.85
CA PHE A 48 -10.03 -9.69 -1.45
C PHE A 48 -11.46 -10.12 -1.06
N PRO A 49 -12.48 -9.92 -1.93
CA PRO A 49 -13.89 -10.14 -1.59
C PRO A 49 -14.22 -11.60 -1.23
N ASP A 50 -13.45 -12.55 -1.75
CA ASP A 50 -13.63 -13.98 -1.48
C ASP A 50 -12.86 -14.46 -0.24
N HIS A 51 -12.05 -13.60 0.38
CA HIS A 51 -11.28 -13.95 1.57
C HIS A 51 -12.12 -13.78 2.84
N GLU A 52 -12.13 -14.78 3.72
CA GLU A 52 -12.98 -14.83 4.92
C GLU A 52 -12.86 -13.59 5.82
N MET A 53 -11.66 -13.02 5.91
CA MET A 53 -11.39 -11.82 6.70
C MET A 53 -11.99 -10.53 6.10
N PHE A 54 -12.18 -10.46 4.78
CA PHE A 54 -12.52 -9.23 4.04
C PHE A 54 -13.83 -9.32 3.25
N ARG A 55 -14.60 -10.40 3.36
CA ARG A 55 -16.00 -10.42 2.88
C ARG A 55 -16.89 -9.44 3.68
N ASP A 56 -18.11 -9.17 3.22
CA ASP A 56 -19.00 -8.11 3.74
C ASP A 56 -19.32 -8.19 5.26
N ASP A 57 -19.21 -9.36 5.88
CA ASP A 57 -19.36 -9.62 7.32
C ASP A 57 -18.03 -9.97 8.02
N GLY A 58 -16.91 -9.85 7.31
CA GLY A 58 -15.57 -10.19 7.76
C GLY A 58 -15.05 -9.19 8.80
N CYS A 59 -14.43 -9.71 9.86
CA CYS A 59 -13.88 -8.88 10.95
C CYS A 59 -12.77 -7.92 10.49
N GLY A 60 -12.10 -8.20 9.35
CA GLY A 60 -10.98 -7.42 8.85
C GLY A 60 -11.36 -6.20 8.04
N GLN A 61 -12.62 -6.04 7.61
CA GLN A 61 -13.08 -4.84 6.91
C GLN A 61 -12.90 -3.56 7.75
N ASN A 62 -13.24 -3.64 9.04
CA ASN A 62 -13.06 -2.52 9.96
C ASN A 62 -11.57 -2.23 10.19
N SER A 63 -10.75 -3.26 10.40
CA SER A 63 -9.30 -3.08 10.57
C SER A 63 -8.63 -2.51 9.33
N LEU A 64 -9.08 -2.91 8.13
CA LEU A 64 -8.59 -2.37 6.87
C LEU A 64 -8.99 -0.90 6.71
N ASN A 65 -10.23 -0.56 7.05
CA ASN A 65 -10.68 0.84 7.08
C ASN A 65 -9.82 1.68 8.03
N ASP A 66 -9.56 1.18 9.23
CA ASP A 66 -8.78 1.88 10.26
C ASP A 66 -7.33 2.12 9.81
N VAL A 67 -6.65 1.09 9.27
CA VAL A 67 -5.27 1.23 8.78
C VAL A 67 -5.18 2.26 7.65
N LEU A 68 -6.08 2.18 6.67
CA LEU A 68 -6.06 3.10 5.52
C LEU A 68 -6.40 4.54 5.92
N ARG A 69 -7.37 4.72 6.82
CA ARG A 69 -7.73 6.05 7.33
C ARG A 69 -6.62 6.66 8.18
N ALA A 70 -6.00 5.87 9.05
CA ALA A 70 -4.89 6.32 9.87
C ALA A 70 -3.71 6.75 8.99
N TYR A 71 -3.40 5.99 7.93
CA TYR A 71 -2.35 6.36 6.98
C TYR A 71 -2.65 7.66 6.24
N ALA A 72 -3.88 7.84 5.76
CA ALA A 72 -4.27 9.08 5.08
C ALA A 72 -4.17 10.34 5.96
N ILE A 73 -4.23 10.18 7.29
CA ILE A 73 -3.98 11.27 8.25
C ILE A 73 -2.47 11.44 8.52
N HIS A 74 -1.73 10.33 8.56
CA HIS A 74 -0.29 10.34 8.79
C HIS A 74 0.46 11.07 7.67
N ASP A 75 0.14 10.76 6.42
CA ASP A 75 0.74 11.35 5.23
C ASP A 75 -0.35 11.94 4.32
N PRO A 76 -0.79 13.19 4.59
CA PRO A 76 -1.85 13.84 3.81
C PRO A 76 -1.40 14.25 2.40
N ASP A 77 -0.09 14.35 2.14
CA ASP A 77 0.45 14.73 0.83
C ASP A 77 0.26 13.60 -0.18
N VAL A 78 0.43 12.35 0.27
CA VAL A 78 0.07 11.15 -0.51
C VAL A 78 -1.43 10.85 -0.36
N GLY A 79 -1.96 10.96 0.86
CA GLY A 79 -3.33 10.65 1.20
C GLY A 79 -3.66 9.17 1.01
N TYR A 80 -4.54 8.88 0.05
CA TYR A 80 -4.95 7.52 -0.29
C TYR A 80 -4.90 7.29 -1.81
N CYS A 81 -4.24 6.21 -2.20
CA CYS A 81 -4.19 5.70 -3.56
C CYS A 81 -4.83 4.30 -3.61
N GLN A 82 -5.60 4.00 -4.64
CA GLN A 82 -6.33 2.74 -4.78
C GLN A 82 -5.44 1.48 -4.64
N ALA A 83 -4.18 1.56 -5.06
CA ALA A 83 -3.24 0.45 -4.98
C ALA A 83 -2.81 0.11 -3.53
N GLN A 84 -3.20 0.92 -2.54
CA GLN A 84 -2.81 0.74 -1.14
C GLN A 84 -3.65 -0.28 -0.37
N ALA A 85 -4.94 -0.42 -0.68
CA ALA A 85 -5.81 -1.34 0.05
C ALA A 85 -5.37 -2.81 -0.01
N PRO A 86 -4.93 -3.36 -1.18
CA PRO A 86 -4.38 -4.71 -1.23
C PRO A 86 -3.16 -4.92 -0.33
N ILE A 87 -2.21 -3.97 -0.32
CA ILE A 87 -1.02 -3.99 0.56
C ILE A 87 -1.47 -4.11 2.03
N ALA A 88 -2.33 -3.20 2.47
CA ALA A 88 -2.79 -3.14 3.85
C ALA A 88 -3.56 -4.41 4.26
N ALA A 89 -4.36 -4.97 3.35
CA ALA A 89 -5.08 -6.22 3.58
C ALA A 89 -4.12 -7.40 3.79
N ILE A 90 -3.07 -7.55 2.95
CA ILE A 90 -2.05 -8.60 3.10
C ILE A 90 -1.33 -8.48 4.45
N LEU A 91 -1.02 -7.25 4.88
CA LEU A 91 -0.42 -7.02 6.19
C LEU A 91 -1.35 -7.46 7.33
N LEU A 92 -2.65 -7.12 7.25
CA LEU A 92 -3.65 -7.48 8.25
C LEU A 92 -3.92 -8.99 8.33
N MET A 93 -3.69 -9.75 7.26
CA MET A 93 -3.73 -11.22 7.31
C MET A 93 -2.64 -11.80 8.25
N HIS A 94 -1.57 -11.06 8.52
CA HIS A 94 -0.39 -11.55 9.25
C HIS A 94 -0.06 -10.78 10.52
N LEU A 95 -0.62 -9.58 10.72
CA LEU A 95 -0.26 -8.65 11.78
C LEU A 95 -1.50 -8.00 12.40
N PRO A 96 -1.46 -7.66 13.71
CA PRO A 96 -2.51 -6.85 14.32
C PRO A 96 -2.54 -5.43 13.71
N PRO A 97 -3.68 -4.72 13.79
CA PRO A 97 -3.89 -3.46 13.04
C PRO A 97 -2.82 -2.39 13.25
N GLU A 98 -2.39 -2.15 14.49
CA GLU A 98 -1.36 -1.15 14.78
C GLU A 98 0.00 -1.52 14.17
N GLN A 99 0.41 -2.79 14.27
CA GLN A 99 1.67 -3.24 13.66
C GLN A 99 1.56 -3.22 12.13
N ALA A 100 0.41 -3.61 11.58
CA ALA A 100 0.14 -3.53 10.15
C ALA A 100 0.25 -2.09 9.66
N PHE A 101 -0.31 -1.12 10.38
CA PHE A 101 -0.17 0.32 10.11
C PHE A 101 1.30 0.75 10.05
N TRP A 102 2.11 0.42 11.05
CA TRP A 102 3.52 0.84 11.05
C TRP A 102 4.37 0.16 9.97
N VAL A 103 4.08 -1.09 9.63
CA VAL A 103 4.71 -1.74 8.46
C VAL A 103 4.26 -1.07 7.17
N PHE A 104 2.97 -0.72 7.09
CA PHE A 104 2.41 -0.03 5.93
C PHE A 104 3.07 1.34 5.74
N VAL A 105 3.24 2.14 6.80
CA VAL A 105 4.00 3.41 6.78
C VAL A 105 5.41 3.20 6.20
N GLN A 106 6.14 2.20 6.70
CA GLN A 106 7.48 1.89 6.21
C GLN A 106 7.49 1.55 4.71
N ILE A 107 6.55 0.70 4.26
CA ILE A 107 6.43 0.34 2.84
C ILE A 107 6.28 1.60 1.99
N ASN A 108 5.30 2.44 2.31
CA ASN A 108 4.97 3.60 1.47
C ASN A 108 6.08 4.66 1.44
N GLU A 109 6.74 4.90 2.57
CA GLU A 109 7.68 6.02 2.67
C GLU A 109 9.13 5.65 2.35
N GLU A 110 9.54 4.41 2.64
CA GLU A 110 10.94 3.99 2.47
C GLU A 110 11.13 3.04 1.28
N TYR A 111 10.21 2.10 1.05
CA TYR A 111 10.40 1.07 0.03
C TYR A 111 9.79 1.42 -1.32
N VAL A 112 8.65 2.09 -1.35
CA VAL A 112 7.93 2.43 -2.59
C VAL A 112 7.70 3.94 -2.72
N LYS A 113 8.66 4.72 -2.22
CA LYS A 113 8.61 6.18 -2.23
C LYS A 113 8.35 6.71 -3.65
N GLY A 114 7.31 7.54 -3.78
CA GLY A 114 6.92 8.13 -5.07
C GLY A 114 6.12 7.21 -5.99
N TYR A 115 5.79 5.98 -5.57
CA TYR A 115 4.88 5.13 -6.34
C TYR A 115 3.45 5.68 -6.36
N PHE A 116 3.01 6.26 -5.24
CA PHE A 116 1.65 6.80 -5.08
C PHE A 116 1.55 8.30 -5.35
N SER A 117 2.65 8.96 -5.67
CA SER A 117 2.65 10.40 -6.00
C SER A 117 2.11 10.68 -7.41
N ASP A 118 1.59 11.88 -7.59
CA ASP A 118 1.13 12.37 -8.89
C ASP A 118 2.21 12.23 -9.98
N GLY A 119 1.79 11.75 -11.15
CA GLY A 119 2.67 11.56 -12.31
C GLY A 119 3.37 10.20 -12.40
N LEU A 120 3.28 9.36 -11.35
CA LEU A 120 3.78 7.97 -11.33
C LEU A 120 5.25 7.85 -11.78
N THR A 121 6.08 8.83 -11.43
CA THR A 121 7.47 8.92 -11.93
C THR A 121 8.30 7.72 -11.49
N ALA A 122 8.25 7.34 -10.22
CA ALA A 122 8.99 6.19 -9.70
C ALA A 122 8.58 4.89 -10.42
N ILE A 123 7.27 4.70 -10.64
CA ILE A 123 6.76 3.53 -11.37
C ILE A 123 7.27 3.52 -12.82
N LYS A 124 7.35 4.68 -13.49
CA LYS A 124 7.87 4.78 -14.86
C LYS A 124 9.37 4.48 -14.92
N GLU A 125 10.14 4.91 -13.94
CA GLU A 125 11.57 4.62 -13.84
C GLU A 125 11.82 3.12 -13.62
N ASP A 126 11.10 2.50 -12.68
CA ASP A 126 11.22 1.06 -12.43
C ASP A 126 10.67 0.21 -13.57
N ALA A 127 9.64 0.70 -14.27
CA ALA A 127 9.16 0.10 -15.50
C ALA A 127 10.26 0.07 -16.59
N LEU A 128 10.99 1.17 -16.75
CA LEU A 128 12.10 1.26 -17.70
C LEU A 128 13.27 0.36 -17.28
N ALA A 129 13.61 0.33 -15.99
CA ALA A 129 14.67 -0.55 -15.47
C ALA A 129 14.32 -2.03 -15.71
N THR A 130 13.08 -2.41 -15.41
CA THR A 130 12.54 -3.75 -15.68
C THR A 130 12.63 -4.09 -17.16
N GLU A 131 12.32 -3.13 -18.03
CA GLU A 131 12.44 -3.32 -19.47
C GLU A 131 13.86 -3.67 -19.92
N ILE A 132 14.83 -2.88 -19.46
CA ILE A 132 16.24 -3.10 -19.78
C ILE A 132 16.70 -4.47 -19.29
N LEU A 133 16.25 -4.88 -18.09
CA LEU A 133 16.57 -6.19 -17.53
C LEU A 133 15.98 -7.35 -18.34
N ILE A 134 14.70 -7.27 -18.71
CA ILE A 134 14.04 -8.31 -19.54
C ILE A 134 14.77 -8.44 -20.87
N LYS A 135 15.08 -7.31 -21.52
CA LYS A 135 15.81 -7.29 -22.79
C LYS A 135 17.20 -7.94 -22.67
N ARG A 136 17.87 -7.76 -21.53
CA ARG A 136 19.20 -8.33 -21.27
C ARG A 136 19.16 -9.81 -20.90
N VAL A 137 18.24 -10.22 -20.03
CA VAL A 137 18.15 -11.57 -19.47
C VAL A 137 17.43 -12.53 -20.41
N SER A 138 16.38 -12.07 -21.08
CA SER A 138 15.59 -12.88 -22.03
C SER A 138 15.19 -12.07 -23.26
N PRO A 139 16.10 -11.91 -24.25
CA PRO A 139 15.78 -11.22 -25.50
C PRO A 139 14.57 -11.83 -26.22
N LYS A 140 14.42 -13.17 -26.18
CA LYS A 140 13.26 -13.86 -26.76
C LYS A 140 11.96 -13.50 -26.03
N GLY A 141 11.99 -13.45 -24.70
CA GLY A 141 10.85 -13.00 -23.88
C GLY A 141 10.49 -11.55 -24.16
N TYR A 142 11.49 -10.67 -24.30
CA TYR A 142 11.28 -9.27 -24.66
C TYR A 142 10.55 -9.12 -26.01
N HIS A 143 11.04 -9.79 -27.06
CA HIS A 143 10.38 -9.74 -28.38
C HIS A 143 8.94 -10.23 -28.31
N LEU A 144 8.69 -11.31 -27.56
CA LEU A 144 7.34 -11.80 -27.35
C LEU A 144 6.45 -10.75 -26.68
N LEU A 145 6.90 -10.14 -25.57
CA LEU A 145 6.11 -9.14 -24.85
C LEU A 145 5.82 -7.89 -25.69
N VAL A 146 6.76 -7.47 -26.54
CA VAL A 146 6.57 -6.36 -27.49
C VAL A 146 5.57 -6.75 -28.58
N CYS A 147 5.66 -7.96 -29.14
CA CYS A 147 4.77 -8.43 -30.22
C CYS A 147 3.31 -8.56 -29.78
N ILE A 148 3.02 -8.84 -28.50
CA ILE A 148 1.64 -9.05 -28.02
C ILE A 148 1.01 -7.73 -27.49
N LEU A 149 1.69 -6.58 -27.55
CA LEU A 149 1.23 -5.28 -27.00
C LEU A 149 0.91 -5.29 -25.49
N PHE A 150 1.32 -6.32 -24.75
CA PHE A 150 1.06 -6.49 -23.30
C PHE A 150 2.06 -5.73 -22.41
N TYR A 151 3.07 -5.11 -23.02
CA TYR A 151 4.23 -4.55 -22.33
C TYR A 151 3.93 -3.48 -21.27
N PRO A 152 3.16 -2.41 -21.56
CA PRO A 152 2.90 -1.38 -20.56
C PRO A 152 1.90 -1.83 -19.48
N MET A 153 1.03 -2.80 -19.79
CA MET A 153 -0.02 -3.25 -18.87
C MET A 153 0.51 -4.20 -17.79
N ILE A 154 1.40 -5.14 -18.13
CA ILE A 154 1.98 -6.10 -17.16
C ILE A 154 2.87 -5.39 -16.16
N ILE A 155 3.67 -4.43 -16.63
CA ILE A 155 4.60 -3.73 -15.76
C ILE A 155 3.81 -2.83 -14.80
N LEU A 156 2.83 -2.07 -15.29
CA LEU A 156 2.02 -1.22 -14.42
C LEU A 156 1.18 -2.03 -13.41
N HIS A 157 0.53 -3.12 -13.85
CA HIS A 157 -0.24 -3.99 -12.95
C HIS A 157 0.64 -4.78 -11.98
N GLY A 158 1.82 -5.24 -12.42
CA GLY A 158 2.78 -5.91 -11.54
C GLY A 158 3.24 -4.99 -10.41
N PHE A 159 3.50 -3.72 -10.70
CA PHE A 159 3.91 -2.75 -9.67
C PHE A 159 2.75 -2.23 -8.81
N THR A 160 1.49 -2.35 -9.24
CA THR A 160 0.32 -1.94 -8.43
C THR A 160 -0.42 -3.07 -7.71
N LEU A 161 -0.18 -4.34 -8.05
CA LEU A 161 -0.85 -5.50 -7.43
C LEU A 161 0.10 -6.46 -6.69
N VAL A 162 1.42 -6.32 -6.81
CA VAL A 162 2.43 -7.21 -6.17
C VAL A 162 3.12 -6.57 -4.96
N LEU A 163 2.70 -5.37 -4.56
CA LEU A 163 2.99 -4.84 -3.24
C LEU A 163 1.69 -4.90 -2.43
#